data_AF-A0A7Z9P1Y4-F1
#
_entry.id   AF-A0A7Z9P1Y4-F1
#
_cell.length_a   1.000
_cell.length_b   1.000
_cell.length_c   1.000
_cell.angle_alpha   90.00
_cell.angle_beta   90.00
_cell.angle_gamma   90.00
#
_symmetry.space_group_name_H-M   'P 1'
#
loop_
_entity.id
_entity.type
_entity.pdbx_description
1 polymer ?
#
loop_
_entity_poly.entity_id
_entity_poly.type
_entity_poly.pdbx_seq_one_letter_code
_entity_poly.pdbx_strand_id
1 'polypeptide(L)' 'MPRVRKGAARNKARKKLLKAARGYWGTKSRHKQQAKVALTRAGQATITISIVQVIVAKVVGL' A
#
# COMPACT_ATOMS: atom_id res chain seq x y z
N MET A 1 3.94 -32.54 21.36
CA MET A 1 4.04 -31.98 19.99
C MET A 1 4.62 -30.57 20.04
N PRO A 2 5.73 -30.27 19.34
CA PRO A 2 6.27 -28.91 19.27
C PRO A 2 5.30 -27.98 18.52
N ARG A 3 4.87 -26.89 19.16
CA ARG A 3 4.00 -25.87 18.54
C ARG A 3 4.85 -24.75 17.95
N VAL A 4 4.94 -24.68 16.62
CA VAL A 4 5.64 -23.60 15.93
C VAL A 4 4.83 -22.29 16.02
N ARG A 5 5.39 -21.27 16.69
CA ARG A 5 4.72 -19.98 16.92
C ARG A 5 5.14 -18.94 15.87
N LYS A 6 4.21 -18.49 15.03
CA LYS A 6 4.46 -17.50 13.93
C LYS A 6 4.68 -16.04 14.38
N GLY A 7 4.95 -15.78 15.66
CA GLY A 7 4.95 -14.43 16.24
C GLY A 7 5.97 -13.48 15.60
N ALA A 8 7.20 -13.96 15.41
CA ALA A 8 8.27 -13.17 14.81
C ALA A 8 7.97 -12.79 13.34
N ALA A 9 7.45 -13.73 12.56
CA ALA A 9 7.05 -13.49 11.17
C ALA A 9 5.94 -12.42 11.06
N ARG A 10 4.94 -12.48 11.96
CA ARG A 10 3.84 -11.50 12.01
C ARG A 10 4.34 -10.08 12.29
N ASN A 11 5.31 -9.93 13.20
CA ASN A 11 5.91 -8.63 13.52
C ASN A 11 6.79 -8.08 12.38
N LYS A 12 7.57 -8.94 11.71
CA LYS A 12 8.35 -8.55 10.52
C LYS A 12 7.45 -8.01 9.40
N ALA A 13 6.35 -8.71 9.09
CA ALA A 13 5.39 -8.27 8.07
C ALA A 13 4.74 -6.92 8.42
N ARG A 14 4.36 -6.71 9.69
CA ARG A 14 3.82 -5.42 10.16
C ARG A 14 4.80 -4.27 9.96
N LYS A 15 6.08 -4.46 10.32
CA LYS A 15 7.11 -3.43 10.15
C LYS A 15 7.33 -3.06 8.68
N LYS A 16 7.35 -4.05 7.77
CA LYS A 16 7.46 -3.80 6.32
C LYS A 16 6.31 -2.91 5.81
N LEU A 17 5.08 -3.23 6.20
CA LEU A 17 3.89 -2.49 5.79
C LEU A 17 3.91 -1.04 6.31
N LEU A 18 4.23 -0.83 7.60
CA LEU A 18 4.32 0.51 8.17
C LEU A 18 5.48 1.34 7.59
N LYS A 19 6.57 0.69 7.15
CA LYS A 19 7.68 1.36 6.45
C LYS A 19 7.22 1.89 5.09
N ALA A 20 6.42 1.13 4.35
CA ALA A 20 5.85 1.56 3.06
C ALA A 20 4.82 2.69 3.23
N ALA A 21 4.08 2.72 4.35
CA ALA A 21 3.11 3.76 4.66
C ALA A 21 3.70 4.98 5.40
N ARG A 22 5.02 5.18 5.37
CA ARG A 22 5.64 6.42 5.89
C ARG A 22 5.20 7.61 5.03
N GLY A 23 4.99 8.76 5.66
CA GLY A 23 4.49 9.97 4.99
C GLY A 23 2.97 10.11 4.97
N TYR A 24 2.20 9.05 5.26
CA TYR A 24 0.76 9.18 5.45
C TYR A 24 0.44 9.82 6.80
N TRP A 25 -0.44 10.82 6.77
CA TRP A 25 -0.84 11.57 7.95
C TRP A 25 -1.65 10.73 8.97
N GLY A 26 -1.39 10.94 10.26
CA GLY A 26 -2.14 10.35 11.35
C GLY A 26 -2.03 8.82 11.48
N THR A 27 -3.16 8.15 11.66
CA THR A 27 -3.24 6.70 11.93
C THR A 27 -2.86 5.82 10.74
N LYS A 28 -2.84 6.38 9.53
CA LYS A 28 -2.52 5.69 8.27
C LYS A 28 -1.05 5.24 8.19
N SER A 29 -0.16 5.76 9.02
CA SER A 29 1.25 5.32 9.12
C SER A 29 1.58 4.57 10.41
N ARG A 30 0.63 4.47 11.36
CA ARG A 30 0.84 3.87 12.69
C ARG A 30 0.03 2.58 12.89
N HIS A 31 -1.18 2.52 12.36
CA HIS A 31 -2.08 1.37 12.51
C HIS A 31 -2.01 0.45 11.30
N LYS A 32 -1.72 -0.84 11.52
CA LYS A 32 -1.54 -1.84 10.45
C LYS A 32 -2.68 -1.86 9.42
N GLN A 33 -3.93 -1.86 9.89
CA GLN A 33 -5.09 -1.97 8.99
C GLN A 33 -5.30 -0.70 8.17
N GLN A 34 -5.10 0.47 8.77
CA GLN A 34 -5.25 1.75 8.05
C GLN A 34 -4.14 1.93 7.04
N ALA A 35 -2.90 1.57 7.40
CA ALA A 35 -1.77 1.54 6.50
C ALA A 35 -2.00 0.59 5.31
N LYS A 36 -2.62 -0.57 5.54
CA LYS A 36 -2.95 -1.53 4.47
C LYS A 36 -3.94 -0.91 3.49
N VAL A 37 -5.03 -0.36 4.01
CA VAL A 37 -6.08 0.27 3.20
C VAL A 37 -5.53 1.47 2.42
N ALA A 38 -4.71 2.31 3.07
CA ALA A 38 -4.06 3.45 2.43
C ALA A 38 -3.15 3.03 1.26
N LEU A 39 -2.33 2.01 1.46
CA LEU A 39 -1.45 1.49 0.40
C LEU A 39 -2.22 0.87 -0.76
N THR A 40 -3.28 0.12 -0.48
CA THR A 40 -4.14 -0.45 -1.54
C THR A 40 -4.82 0.66 -2.34
N ARG A 41 -5.35 1.68 -1.68
CA ARG A 41 -5.99 2.83 -2.34
C ARG A 41 -5.00 3.66 -3.15
N ALA A 42 -3.79 3.86 -2.64
CA ALA A 42 -2.74 4.56 -3.38
C ALA A 42 -2.34 3.77 -4.64
N GLY A 43 -2.17 2.45 -4.54
CA GLY A 43 -1.89 1.61 -5.71
C GLY A 43 -3.00 1.68 -6.77
N GLN A 44 -4.26 1.66 -6.35
CA GLN A 44 -5.40 1.82 -7.26
C GLN A 44 -5.44 3.22 -7.90
N ALA A 45 -5.24 4.28 -7.12
CA ALA A 45 -5.23 5.65 -7.62
C ALA A 45 -4.13 5.87 -8.67
N THR A 46 -2.92 5.36 -8.43
CA THR A 46 -1.81 5.46 -9.38
C THR A 46 -2.10 4.74 -10.70
N ILE A 47 -2.69 3.53 -10.66
CA ILE A 47 -3.02 2.78 -11.89
C ILE A 47 -4.08 3.51 -12.71
N THR A 48 -5.14 4.01 -12.06
CA THR A 48 -6.24 4.71 -12.77
C THR A 48 -5.78 6.00 -13.43
N ILE A 49 -4.95 6.80 -12.73
CA ILE A 49 -4.40 8.04 -13.31
C ILE A 49 -3.54 7.73 -14.54
N SER A 50 -2.69 6.70 -14.47
CA SER A 50 -1.86 6.30 -15.62
C SER A 50 -2.68 5.81 -16.81
N ILE A 51 -3.75 5.03 -16.60
CA ILE A 51 -4.62 4.56 -17.70
C ILE A 51 -5.32 5.74 -18.37
N VAL A 52 -5.86 6.69 -17.59
CA VAL A 52 -6.50 7.88 -18.13
C VAL A 52 -5.50 8.75 -18.89
N GLN A 53 -4.28 8.94 -18.37
CA GLN A 53 -3.22 9.68 -19.07
C GLN A 53 -2.81 9.00 -20.38
N VAL A 54 -2.72 7.67 -20.41
CA VAL A 54 -2.42 6.91 -21.65
C VAL A 54 -3.56 7.04 -22.67
N ILE A 55 -4.82 7.00 -22.21
CA ILE A 55 -5.98 7.18 -23.10
C ILE A 55 -6.02 8.62 -23.62
N VAL A 56 -5.83 9.62 -22.76
CA VAL A 56 -5.78 11.03 -23.16
C VAL A 56 -4.62 11.29 -24.12
N ALA A 57 -3.42 10.76 -23.87
CA ALA A 57 -2.29 10.88 -24.78
C ALA A 57 -2.60 10.26 -26.16
N LYS A 58 -3.20 9.06 -26.18
CA LYS A 58 -3.63 8.40 -27.43
C LYS A 58 -4.74 9.13 -28.18
N VAL A 59 -5.65 9.80 -27.47
CA VAL A 59 -6.78 10.52 -28.07
C VAL A 59 -6.38 11.93 -28.53
N VAL A 60 -5.46 12.59 -27.81
CA VAL A 60 -4.99 13.95 -28.09
C VAL A 60 -3.77 13.97 -29.01
N GLY A 61 -3.16 12.82 -29.31
CA GLY A 61 -2.10 12.68 -30.31
C GLY A 61 -0.75 13.26 -29.86
N LEU A 62 -0.39 13.03 -28.59
CA LEU A 62 0.96 13.27 -28.05
C LEU A 62 1.79 11.98 -28.03
#